data_AF-A0A3T0VY85-F1
#
_entry.id   AF-A0A3T0VY85-F1
#
_cell.length_a   1.000
_cell.length_b   1.000
_cell.length_c   1.000
_cell.angle_alpha   90.00
_cell.angle_beta   90.00
_cell.angle_gamma   90.00
#
_symmetry.space_group_name_H-M   'P 1'
#
loop_
_entity.id
_entity.type
_entity.pdbx_description
1 polymer ?
#
loop_
_entity_poly.entity_id
_entity_poly.type
_entity_poly.pdbx_seq_one_letter_code
_entity_poly.pdbx_strand_id
1 'polypeptide(L)'
;MLLLYVESGAGSRALALALANSFRQQGEQVELMSVSELLPPWLSDILFGQYYEWCMSGKQHHSKLYASRWFYPFLYRLLPMWLAFKGNNKLSEAKAVLRRHNKVVACSYYGAFFARYFARLAGHEIEISGVLGDYQISNGWRTL
;
A
#
# COMPACT_ATOMS: atom_id res chain seq x y z
N MET A 1 -13.71 -0.55 7.84
CA MET A 1 -12.48 0.21 7.50
C MET A 1 -11.40 -0.78 7.06
N LEU A 2 -10.59 -0.42 6.05
CA LEU A 2 -9.49 -1.25 5.57
C LEU A 2 -8.14 -0.73 6.11
N LEU A 3 -7.32 -1.57 6.71
CA LEU A 3 -5.92 -1.27 7.04
C LEU A 3 -5.02 -1.97 6.02
N LEU A 4 -4.27 -1.19 5.25
CA LEU A 4 -3.32 -1.71 4.27
C LEU A 4 -1.88 -1.59 4.75
N TYR A 5 -1.15 -2.71 4.70
CA TYR A 5 0.28 -2.77 5.04
C TYR A 5 1.06 -3.51 3.95
N VAL A 6 2.38 -3.40 3.94
CA VAL A 6 3.23 -4.21 3.05
C VAL A 6 3.96 -5.25 3.89
N GLU A 7 3.99 -6.50 3.45
CA GLU A 7 4.76 -7.59 4.06
C GLU A 7 6.26 -7.48 3.78
N SER A 8 6.87 -6.43 4.28
CA SER A 8 8.23 -6.11 3.93
C SER A 8 8.93 -5.50 5.16
N GLY A 9 9.21 -6.39 6.11
CA GLY A 9 9.75 -6.09 7.44
C GLY A 9 8.69 -6.24 8.53
N ALA A 10 9.12 -6.47 9.78
CA ALA A 10 8.19 -6.64 10.91
C ALA A 10 7.43 -5.34 11.26
N GLY A 11 7.97 -4.17 10.91
CA GLY A 11 7.47 -2.86 11.36
C GLY A 11 6.09 -2.47 10.83
N SER A 12 5.88 -2.51 9.51
CA SER A 12 4.60 -2.17 8.86
C SER A 12 3.46 -3.09 9.31
N ARG A 13 3.74 -4.40 9.40
CA ARG A 13 2.78 -5.40 9.88
C ARG A 13 2.48 -5.22 11.37
N ALA A 14 3.48 -5.01 12.21
CA ALA A 14 3.29 -4.79 13.64
C ALA A 14 2.46 -3.52 13.91
N LEU A 15 2.75 -2.44 13.18
CA LEU A 15 1.97 -1.20 13.23
C LEU A 15 0.51 -1.44 12.83
N ALA A 16 0.29 -2.15 11.71
CA ALA A 16 -1.05 -2.43 11.21
C ALA A 16 -1.85 -3.31 12.19
N LEU A 17 -1.20 -4.30 12.83
CA LEU A 17 -1.81 -5.12 13.88
C LEU A 17 -2.15 -4.29 15.12
N ALA A 18 -1.24 -3.43 15.58
CA ALA A 18 -1.46 -2.58 16.75
C ALA A 18 -2.63 -1.61 16.53
N LEU A 19 -2.70 -0.99 15.34
CA LEU A 19 -3.81 -0.11 14.96
C LEU A 19 -5.12 -0.88 14.82
N ALA A 20 -5.10 -2.05 14.18
CA ALA A 20 -6.29 -2.89 14.04
C ALA A 20 -6.87 -3.25 15.41
N ASN A 21 -6.02 -3.58 16.38
CA ASN A 21 -6.44 -3.86 17.75
C ASN A 21 -7.02 -2.61 18.43
N SER A 22 -6.37 -1.45 18.31
CA SER A 22 -6.85 -0.20 18.91
C SER A 22 -8.22 0.23 18.36
N PHE A 23 -8.41 0.18 17.05
CA PHE A 23 -9.69 0.50 16.42
C PHE A 23 -10.79 -0.51 16.79
N ARG A 24 -10.47 -1.81 16.84
CA ARG A 24 -11.44 -2.83 17.28
C ARG A 24 -11.88 -2.63 18.74
N GLN A 25 -10.96 -2.21 19.62
CA GLN A 25 -11.30 -1.85 21.00
C GLN A 25 -12.25 -0.64 21.08
N GLN A 26 -12.24 0.23 20.08
CA GLN A 26 -13.18 1.36 19.94
C GLN A 26 -14.51 0.95 19.28
N GLY A 27 -14.70 -0.34 18.97
CA GLY A 27 -15.92 -0.85 18.32
C GLY A 27 -15.92 -0.77 16.79
N GLU A 28 -14.80 -0.39 16.18
CA GLU A 28 -14.70 -0.26 14.72
C GLU A 28 -14.55 -1.64 14.03
N GLN A 29 -15.24 -1.80 12.89
CA GLN A 29 -15.01 -2.96 12.02
C GLN A 29 -13.75 -2.73 11.18
N VAL A 30 -12.72 -3.53 11.45
CA VAL A 30 -11.41 -3.44 10.80
C VAL A 30 -11.07 -4.70 10.02
N GLU A 31 -10.95 -4.53 8.71
CA GLU A 31 -10.30 -5.48 7.81
C GLU A 31 -8.81 -5.12 7.69
N LEU A 32 -7.93 -6.10 7.88
CA LEU A 32 -6.48 -5.94 7.76
C LEU A 32 -6.01 -6.74 6.55
N MET A 33 -5.25 -6.11 5.65
CA MET A 33 -4.83 -6.74 4.41
C MET A 33 -3.44 -6.28 3.97
N SER A 34 -2.63 -7.21 3.47
CA SER A 34 -1.36 -6.88 2.84
C SER A 34 -1.57 -6.39 1.39
N VAL A 35 -0.78 -5.42 0.97
CA VAL A 35 -0.73 -4.98 -0.44
C VAL A 35 -0.33 -6.13 -1.37
N SER A 36 0.46 -7.09 -0.91
CA SER A 36 0.81 -8.29 -1.69
C SER A 36 -0.43 -9.12 -2.07
N GLU A 37 -1.50 -9.09 -1.26
CA GLU A 37 -2.75 -9.80 -1.55
C GLU A 37 -3.56 -9.15 -2.69
N LEU A 38 -3.37 -7.84 -2.89
CA LEU A 38 -3.99 -7.05 -3.96
C LEU A 38 -3.22 -7.13 -5.29
N LEU A 39 -2.04 -7.73 -5.29
CA LEU A 39 -1.16 -7.79 -6.45
C LEU A 39 -0.94 -9.23 -6.93
N PRO A 40 -0.61 -9.40 -8.21
CA PRO A 40 -0.03 -10.66 -8.68
C PRO A 40 1.26 -10.98 -7.91
N PRO A 41 1.54 -12.26 -7.57
CA PRO A 41 2.75 -12.65 -6.83
C PRO A 41 4.04 -12.12 -7.46
N TRP A 42 4.19 -12.27 -8.78
CA TRP A 42 5.36 -11.78 -9.51
C TRP A 42 5.60 -10.27 -9.38
N LEU A 43 4.52 -9.48 -9.27
CA LEU A 43 4.62 -8.03 -9.12
C LEU A 43 4.93 -7.67 -7.68
N SER A 44 4.34 -8.39 -6.73
CA SER A 44 4.68 -8.30 -5.31
C SER A 44 6.17 -8.59 -5.09
N ASP A 45 6.72 -9.62 -5.73
CA ASP A 45 8.13 -9.99 -5.60
C ASP A 45 9.06 -8.92 -6.20
N ILE A 46 8.72 -8.36 -7.37
CA ILE A 46 9.50 -7.29 -7.99
C ILE A 46 9.50 -6.02 -7.13
N LEU A 47 8.34 -5.66 -6.55
CA LEU A 47 8.19 -4.42 -5.80
C LEU A 47 8.69 -4.53 -4.37
N PHE A 48 8.47 -5.67 -3.72
CA PHE A 48 8.67 -5.84 -2.29
C PHE A 48 9.70 -6.90 -1.92
N GLY A 49 10.13 -7.74 -2.86
CA GLY A 49 11.12 -8.80 -2.60
C GLY A 49 12.44 -8.25 -2.07
N GLN A 50 12.91 -7.11 -2.59
CA GLN A 50 14.10 -6.44 -2.09
C GLN A 50 13.81 -5.45 -0.94
N TYR A 51 12.54 -5.05 -0.76
CA TYR A 51 12.14 -4.09 0.27
C TYR A 51 12.38 -4.61 1.69
N TYR A 52 12.21 -5.92 1.91
CA TYR A 52 12.53 -6.55 3.20
C TYR A 52 14.00 -6.36 3.58
N GLU A 53 14.92 -6.70 2.67
CA GLU A 53 16.36 -6.53 2.90
C GLU A 53 16.73 -5.05 3.05
N TRP A 54 16.04 -4.16 2.34
CA TRP A 54 16.26 -2.72 2.41
C TRP A 54 15.87 -2.14 3.77
N CYS A 55 14.68 -2.48 4.29
CA CYS A 55 14.24 -2.08 5.63
C CYS A 55 15.17 -2.59 6.73
N MET A 56 15.61 -3.86 6.63
CA MET A 56 16.51 -4.46 7.62
C MET A 56 17.92 -3.86 7.59
N SER A 57 18.38 -3.37 6.44
CA SER A 57 19.72 -2.80 6.29
C SER A 57 19.87 -1.37 6.81
N GLY A 58 18.79 -0.68 7.17
CA GLY A 58 18.82 0.73 7.64
C GLY A 58 19.44 1.71 6.64
N LYS A 59 19.68 1.28 5.39
CA LYS A 59 20.40 2.07 4.39
C LYS A 59 19.45 3.13 3.83
N GLN A 60 19.85 4.40 3.94
CA GLN A 60 19.26 5.52 3.20
C GLN A 60 19.45 5.44 1.66
N HIS A 61 19.81 4.28 1.10
CA HIS A 61 19.91 4.08 -0.35
C HIS A 61 18.59 4.39 -1.09
N HIS A 62 17.48 4.45 -0.36
CA HIS A 62 16.20 4.96 -0.84
C HIS A 62 16.21 6.43 -1.23
N SER A 63 17.08 7.28 -0.67
CA SER A 63 17.20 8.67 -1.13
C SER A 63 17.46 8.76 -2.65
N LYS A 64 18.18 7.83 -3.27
CA LYS A 64 18.47 7.87 -4.72
C LYS A 64 17.33 7.35 -5.60
N LEU A 65 16.64 6.28 -5.19
CA LEU A 65 15.46 5.75 -5.91
C LEU A 65 14.25 6.69 -5.76
N TYR A 66 14.08 7.30 -4.59
CA TYR A 66 13.05 8.31 -4.33
C TYR A 66 13.41 9.70 -4.90
N ALA A 67 14.71 10.06 -4.99
CA ALA A 67 15.15 11.24 -5.75
C ALA A 67 15.07 11.02 -7.27
N SER A 68 14.95 9.77 -7.73
CA SER A 68 14.69 9.50 -9.13
C SER A 68 13.31 10.01 -9.49
N ARG A 69 13.29 11.14 -10.19
CA ARG A 69 12.06 11.76 -10.71
C ARG A 69 11.28 10.86 -11.64
N TRP A 70 11.87 9.74 -12.10
CA TRP A 70 11.30 8.89 -13.14
C TRP A 70 10.82 7.54 -12.64
N PHE A 71 11.42 6.98 -11.58
CA PHE A 71 11.10 5.61 -11.15
C PHE A 71 9.62 5.44 -10.80
N TYR A 72 9.10 6.29 -9.92
CA TYR A 72 7.68 6.26 -9.57
C TYR A 72 6.78 6.60 -10.76
N PRO A 73 6.97 7.69 -11.53
CA PRO A 73 6.20 7.97 -12.76
C PRO A 73 6.18 6.83 -13.78
N PHE A 74 7.29 6.13 -13.97
CA PHE A 74 7.37 4.99 -14.88
C PHE A 74 6.60 3.81 -14.30
N LEU A 75 6.78 3.52 -13.01
CA LEU A 75 5.98 2.51 -12.32
C LEU A 75 4.48 2.84 -12.43
N TYR A 76 4.07 4.09 -12.15
CA TYR A 76 2.69 4.58 -12.27
C TYR A 76 2.10 4.35 -13.67
N ARG A 77 2.91 4.53 -14.73
CA ARG A 77 2.46 4.41 -16.12
C ARG A 77 2.45 2.98 -16.63
N LEU A 78 3.37 2.14 -16.13
CA LEU A 78 3.49 0.75 -16.56
C LEU A 78 2.59 -0.21 -15.78
N LEU A 79 2.29 0.08 -14.51
CA LEU A 79 1.44 -0.77 -13.67
C LEU A 79 0.07 -1.12 -14.31
N PRO A 80 -0.66 -0.17 -14.93
CA PRO A 80 -1.92 -0.46 -15.62
C PRO A 80 -1.73 -1.42 -16.79
N MET A 81 -0.68 -1.20 -17.60
CA MET A 81 -0.40 -2.07 -18.73
C MET A 81 -0.01 -3.46 -18.25
N TRP A 82 0.86 -3.57 -17.25
CA TRP A 82 1.29 -4.86 -16.71
C TRP A 82 0.17 -5.67 -16.06
N LEU A 83 -0.75 -5.00 -15.36
CA LEU A 83 -1.93 -5.66 -14.79
C LEU A 83 -2.94 -6.07 -15.87
N ALA A 84 -3.09 -5.28 -16.95
CA ALA A 84 -4.00 -5.58 -18.06
C ALA A 84 -3.47 -6.68 -18.99
N PHE A 85 -2.18 -6.67 -19.33
CA PHE A 85 -1.57 -7.59 -20.30
C PHE A 85 -1.55 -9.07 -19.85
N LYS A 86 -1.62 -9.34 -18.55
CA LYS A 86 -1.52 -10.70 -18.01
C LYS A 86 -2.85 -11.34 -17.61
N GLY A 87 -3.99 -10.74 -17.93
CA GLY A 87 -5.32 -11.35 -17.71
C GLY A 87 -5.57 -11.79 -16.26
N ASN A 88 -5.06 -11.04 -15.28
CA ASN A 88 -5.10 -11.46 -13.89
C ASN A 88 -6.38 -10.98 -13.16
N ASN A 89 -7.10 -11.91 -12.55
CA ASN A 89 -8.29 -11.64 -11.71
C ASN A 89 -8.00 -10.70 -10.52
N LYS A 90 -6.74 -10.55 -10.12
CA LYS A 90 -6.30 -9.64 -9.05
C LYS A 90 -6.74 -8.20 -9.27
N LEU A 91 -6.84 -7.73 -10.51
CA LEU A 91 -7.33 -6.38 -10.79
C LEU A 91 -8.81 -6.23 -10.37
N SER A 92 -9.64 -7.22 -10.69
CA SER A 92 -11.06 -7.22 -10.33
C SER A 92 -11.25 -7.43 -8.83
N GLU A 93 -10.47 -8.32 -8.21
CA GLU A 93 -10.45 -8.54 -6.76
C GLU A 93 -10.09 -7.25 -6.01
N ALA A 94 -9.01 -6.57 -6.42
CA ALA A 94 -8.58 -5.34 -5.76
C ALA A 94 -9.62 -4.22 -5.87
N LYS A 95 -10.29 -4.09 -7.03
CA LYS A 95 -11.41 -3.15 -7.18
C LYS A 95 -12.58 -3.51 -6.27
N ALA A 96 -12.93 -4.80 -6.17
CA ALA A 96 -14.02 -5.26 -5.30
C ALA A 96 -13.70 -5.01 -3.82
N VAL A 97 -12.46 -5.28 -3.39
CA VAL A 97 -11.99 -4.98 -2.03
C VAL A 97 -12.08 -3.49 -1.73
N LEU A 98 -11.70 -2.61 -2.65
CA LEU A 98 -11.81 -1.18 -2.34
C LEU A 98 -13.23 -0.65 -2.39
N ARG A 99 -14.10 -1.17 -3.26
CA ARG A 99 -15.51 -0.77 -3.31
C ARG A 99 -16.30 -1.08 -2.05
N ARG A 100 -15.92 -2.11 -1.28
CA ARG A 100 -16.61 -2.45 -0.02
C ARG A 100 -16.16 -1.59 1.17
N HIS A 101 -15.22 -0.67 0.95
CA HIS A 101 -14.67 0.19 2.01
C HIS A 101 -14.85 1.67 1.66
N ASN A 102 -15.21 2.47 2.66
CA ASN A 102 -15.28 3.93 2.53
C ASN A 102 -14.06 4.64 3.12
N LYS A 103 -13.21 3.88 3.85
CA LYS A 103 -12.00 4.37 4.49
C LYS A 103 -10.87 3.34 4.46
N VAL A 104 -9.67 3.80 4.08
CA VAL A 104 -8.41 3.06 4.12
C VAL A 104 -7.42 3.77 5.03
N VAL A 105 -6.84 3.02 5.96
CA VAL A 105 -5.68 3.43 6.75
C VAL A 105 -4.45 2.74 6.19
N ALA A 106 -3.60 3.50 5.51
CA ALA A 106 -2.37 2.99 4.92
C ALA A 106 -1.20 3.06 5.90
N CYS A 107 -0.60 1.92 6.21
CA CYS A 107 0.54 1.79 7.12
C CYS A 107 1.91 1.89 6.41
N SER A 108 1.92 2.34 5.16
CA SER A 108 3.11 2.57 4.33
C SER A 108 2.76 3.47 3.14
N TYR A 109 3.77 4.03 2.49
CA TYR A 109 3.59 4.78 1.24
C TYR A 109 2.93 3.92 0.15
N TYR A 110 3.37 2.68 -0.01
CA TYR A 110 2.80 1.75 -0.99
C TYR A 110 1.34 1.42 -0.69
N GLY A 111 0.96 1.26 0.58
CA GLY A 111 -0.44 1.05 0.96
C GLY A 111 -1.34 2.19 0.49
N ALA A 112 -0.91 3.45 0.68
CA ALA A 112 -1.67 4.62 0.26
C ALA A 112 -1.73 4.75 -1.26
N PHE A 113 -0.62 4.43 -1.93
CA PHE A 113 -0.51 4.39 -3.38
C PHE A 113 -1.52 3.41 -3.99
N PHE A 114 -1.50 2.15 -3.55
CA PHE A 114 -2.31 1.09 -4.15
C PHE A 114 -3.79 1.29 -3.83
N ALA A 115 -4.12 1.75 -2.63
CA ALA A 115 -5.47 2.18 -2.28
C ALA A 115 -6.03 3.19 -3.29
N ARG A 116 -5.29 4.27 -3.54
CA ARG A 116 -5.73 5.34 -4.44
C ARG A 116 -5.85 4.87 -5.89
N TYR A 117 -4.88 4.07 -6.32
CA TYR A 117 -4.84 3.52 -7.66
C TYR A 117 -6.07 2.65 -7.96
N PHE A 118 -6.33 1.65 -7.11
CA PHE A 118 -7.45 0.74 -7.33
C PHE A 118 -8.80 1.42 -7.10
N ALA A 119 -8.89 2.40 -6.20
CA ALA A 119 -10.12 3.17 -5.98
C ALA A 119 -10.48 4.00 -7.23
N ARG A 120 -9.49 4.68 -7.81
CA ARG A 120 -9.64 5.39 -9.09
C ARG A 120 -10.08 4.45 -10.21
N LEU A 121 -9.44 3.29 -10.35
CA LEU A 121 -9.84 2.31 -11.37
C LEU A 121 -11.20 1.66 -11.13
N ALA A 122 -11.68 1.68 -9.89
CA ALA A 122 -13.01 1.22 -9.52
C ALA A 122 -14.08 2.30 -9.71
N GLY A 123 -13.69 3.56 -9.97
CA GLY A 123 -14.60 4.71 -9.98
C GLY A 123 -15.20 4.99 -8.61
N HIS A 124 -14.46 4.73 -7.53
CA HIS A 124 -14.93 4.79 -6.16
C HIS A 124 -14.13 5.83 -5.37
N GLU A 125 -14.83 6.71 -4.65
CA GLU A 125 -14.21 7.65 -3.71
C GLU A 125 -14.02 6.97 -2.36
N ILE A 126 -12.82 7.09 -1.80
CA ILE A 126 -12.47 6.46 -0.54
C ILE A 126 -11.59 7.42 0.26
N GLU A 127 -11.88 7.56 1.55
CA GLU A 127 -11.02 8.32 2.45
C GLU A 127 -9.73 7.53 2.65
N ILE A 128 -8.58 8.10 2.30
CA ILE A 128 -7.27 7.46 2.52
C ILE A 128 -6.53 8.25 3.59
N SER A 129 -6.42 7.69 4.79
CA SER A 129 -5.59 8.20 5.87
C SER A 129 -4.25 7.47 5.89
N GLY A 130 -3.13 8.19 5.99
CA GLY A 130 -1.80 7.59 6.11
C GLY A 130 -1.33 7.53 7.56
N VAL A 131 -0.89 6.37 8.03
CA VAL A 131 -0.01 6.25 9.19
C VAL A 131 1.38 5.94 8.65
N LEU A 132 2.28 6.91 8.79
CA LEU A 132 3.62 6.86 8.22
C LEU A 132 4.50 5.92 9.04
N GLY A 133 4.44 4.65 8.68
CA GLY A 133 5.33 3.60 9.15
C GLY A 133 6.44 3.34 8.15
N ASP A 134 7.31 4.32 7.92
CA ASP A 134 8.70 4.07 7.51
C ASP A 134 9.56 5.12 8.22
N TYR A 135 10.25 4.66 9.26
CA TYR A 135 11.29 5.31 10.07
C TYR A 135 11.51 6.81 9.82
N GLN A 136 11.03 7.63 10.78
CA GLN A 136 11.32 9.06 10.96
C GLN A 136 11.11 9.95 9.71
N ILE A 137 10.21 10.92 9.85
CA ILE A 137 9.97 12.05 8.93
C ILE A 137 9.03 11.72 7.77
N SER A 138 7.74 11.95 8.01
CA SER A 138 6.93 12.72 7.09
C SER A 138 5.76 13.27 7.91
N ASN A 139 5.44 14.55 7.79
CA ASN A 139 4.16 15.04 8.29
C ASN A 139 3.06 14.37 7.45
N GLY A 140 1.97 13.97 8.13
CA GLY A 140 0.86 13.23 7.54
C GLY A 140 0.48 13.75 6.17
N TRP A 141 0.36 12.82 5.22
CA TRP A 141 -0.28 13.09 3.94
C TRP A 141 -1.73 13.53 4.21
N ARG A 142 -1.96 14.84 4.19
CA ARG A 142 -3.25 15.44 3.82
C ARG A 142 -3.14 15.80 2.35
N THR A 143 -3.55 14.89 1.47
CA THR A 143 -3.90 15.29 0.11
C THR A 143 -5.40 15.50 0.09
N LEU A 144 -5.78 16.79 0.02
CA LEU A 144 -7.10 17.27 -0.41
C LEU A 144 -7.53 16.58 -1.71
#